data_AF-A0A5E4GAD7-F1
#
_entry.id   AF-A0A5E4GAD7-F1
#
_cell.length_a   1.000
_cell.length_b   1.000
_cell.length_c   1.000
_cell.angle_alpha   90.00
_cell.angle_beta   90.00
_cell.angle_gamma   90.00
#
_symmetry.space_group_name_H-M   'P 1'
#
loop_
_entity.id
_entity.type
_entity.pdbx_description
1 polymer ?
#
loop_
_entity_poly.entity_id
_entity_poly.type
_entity_poly.pdbx_seq_one_letter_code
_entity_poly.pdbx_strand_id
1 'polypeptide(L)'
;MPKRKTDKAYVLDKSKHLARLNIAEAGKVVLKRGEGKMEKQFRMNCVGCGLFVFYRSEEDLEGASFIYVVDGALSTVAAETNPQDAPVPPCISNLDGGLVQVAIEVEDRAQRSAITRVNADDVRVTVAAPAARGEANNELLEFMGKVLGLRLSQMTLQRGWNNKSKLLVVS
;
A
#
# COMPACT_ATOMS: atom_id res chain seq x y z
N MET A 1 3.24 17.17 -8.84
CA MET A 1 1.75 17.10 -8.95
C MET A 1 1.15 18.47 -8.71
N PRO A 2 0.08 18.85 -9.44
CA PRO A 2 -0.59 20.14 -9.25
C PRO A 2 -1.21 20.25 -7.85
N LYS A 3 -1.14 21.44 -7.26
CA LYS A 3 -1.74 21.76 -5.94
C LYS A 3 -2.97 22.64 -6.10
N ARG A 4 -3.99 22.39 -5.27
CA ARG A 4 -5.15 23.28 -5.15
C ARG A 4 -4.77 24.57 -4.42
N LYS A 5 -5.37 25.68 -4.84
CA LYS A 5 -5.21 26.99 -4.17
C LYS A 5 -5.96 27.07 -2.83
N THR A 6 -7.03 26.30 -2.67
CA THR A 6 -7.97 26.40 -1.53
C THR A 6 -7.45 25.83 -0.22
N ASP A 7 -6.64 24.77 -0.31
CA ASP A 7 -6.19 23.99 0.85
C ASP A 7 -4.83 23.32 0.62
N LYS A 8 -4.11 23.71 -0.44
CA LYS A 8 -2.80 23.19 -0.83
C LYS A 8 -2.76 21.67 -1.10
N ALA A 9 -3.91 21.00 -1.17
CA ALA A 9 -3.98 19.58 -1.43
C ALA A 9 -3.40 19.26 -2.82
N TYR A 10 -2.65 18.17 -2.92
CA TYR A 10 -2.17 17.65 -4.19
C TYR A 10 -3.31 16.96 -4.94
N VAL A 11 -3.46 17.25 -6.22
CA VAL A 11 -4.46 16.61 -7.08
C VAL A 11 -3.83 15.41 -7.77
N LEU A 12 -4.35 14.21 -7.49
CA LEU A 12 -3.96 12.97 -8.14
C LEU A 12 -5.08 12.50 -9.06
N ASP A 13 -4.72 12.27 -10.32
CA ASP A 13 -5.58 11.70 -11.34
C ASP A 13 -5.45 10.17 -11.30
N LYS A 14 -6.53 9.48 -10.93
CA LYS A 14 -6.54 8.01 -10.80
C LYS A 14 -6.37 7.28 -12.13
N SER A 15 -6.61 7.94 -13.27
CA SER A 15 -6.39 7.34 -14.60
C SER A 15 -4.91 7.34 -15.01
N LYS A 16 -4.12 8.27 -14.46
CA LYS A 16 -2.70 8.45 -14.81
C LYS A 16 -1.73 7.82 -13.83
N HIS A 17 -2.18 7.58 -12.60
CA HIS A 17 -1.33 7.08 -11.53
C HIS A 17 -1.92 5.84 -10.89
N LEU A 18 -1.13 4.77 -10.88
CA LEU A 18 -1.48 3.49 -10.25
C LEU A 18 -1.49 3.69 -8.73
N ALA A 19 -2.67 3.88 -8.15
CA ALA A 19 -2.85 4.19 -6.74
C ALA A 19 -3.37 2.98 -5.98
N ARG A 20 -2.49 2.35 -5.18
CA ARG A 20 -2.87 1.34 -4.19
C ARG A 20 -3.13 2.04 -2.87
N LEU A 21 -4.39 2.14 -2.49
CA LEU A 21 -4.81 2.94 -1.36
C LEU A 21 -5.17 2.03 -0.18
N ASN A 22 -4.34 2.00 0.86
CA ASN A 22 -4.65 1.33 2.12
C ASN A 22 -5.33 2.32 3.09
N ILE A 23 -6.61 2.56 2.85
CA ILE A 23 -7.39 3.63 3.47
C ILE A 23 -8.73 3.15 4.03
N ALA A 24 -9.23 3.84 5.05
CA ALA A 24 -10.56 3.66 5.62
C ALA A 24 -11.39 4.94 5.43
N GLU A 25 -12.71 4.79 5.32
CA GLU A 25 -13.62 5.95 5.27
C GLU A 25 -13.60 6.71 6.60
N ALA A 26 -13.51 8.04 6.51
CA ALA A 26 -13.42 8.95 7.64
C ALA A 26 -14.58 9.97 7.64
N GLY A 27 -15.69 9.60 6.99
CA GLY A 27 -16.91 10.38 6.95
C GLY A 27 -16.92 11.51 5.91
N LYS A 28 -17.99 12.30 5.96
CA LYS A 28 -18.33 13.34 4.99
C LYS A 28 -18.39 14.70 5.67
N VAL A 29 -17.71 15.68 5.09
CA VAL A 29 -17.68 17.07 5.56
C VAL A 29 -18.09 18.01 4.44
N VAL A 30 -18.84 19.06 4.75
CA VAL A 30 -19.19 20.12 3.80
C VAL A 30 -18.50 21.41 4.23
N LEU A 31 -17.64 21.96 3.37
CA LEU A 31 -16.91 23.19 3.62
C LEU A 31 -17.52 24.36 2.86
N LYS A 32 -17.67 25.51 3.52
CA LYS A 32 -18.03 26.77 2.87
C LYS A 32 -16.78 27.41 2.27
N ARG A 33 -16.76 27.63 0.96
CA ARG A 33 -15.64 28.20 0.19
C ARG A 33 -16.06 29.57 -0.37
N GLY A 34 -15.95 30.61 0.44
CA GLY A 34 -16.35 31.98 0.04
C GLY A 34 -17.87 32.16 -0.10
N GLU A 35 -18.30 33.23 -0.78
CA GLU A 35 -19.71 33.58 -0.91
C GLU A 35 -20.47 32.52 -1.74
N GLY A 36 -21.29 31.71 -1.06
CA GLY A 36 -22.24 30.80 -1.66
C GLY A 36 -21.73 29.44 -2.14
N LYS A 37 -20.41 29.21 -2.24
CA LYS A 37 -19.88 27.93 -2.72
C LYS A 37 -19.69 26.94 -1.57
N MET A 38 -20.26 25.75 -1.71
CA MET A 38 -20.13 24.65 -0.76
C MET A 38 -19.36 23.50 -1.43
N GLU A 39 -18.39 22.93 -0.74
CA GLU A 39 -17.57 21.80 -1.21
C GLU A 39 -17.82 20.58 -0.33
N LYS A 40 -18.28 19.48 -0.93
CA LYS A 40 -18.40 18.20 -0.23
C LYS A 40 -17.06 17.48 -0.28
N GLN A 41 -16.64 16.94 0.87
CA GLN A 41 -15.43 16.15 1.03
C GLN A 41 -15.79 14.83 1.68
N PHE A 42 -15.54 13.73 0.98
CA PHE A 42 -15.55 12.39 1.55
C PHE A 42 -14.11 12.05 1.94
N ARG A 43 -13.84 12.01 3.24
CA ARG A 43 -12.49 11.95 3.80
C ARG A 43 -12.04 10.51 3.97
N MET A 44 -10.74 10.29 3.79
CA MET A 44 -10.11 8.99 3.91
C MET A 44 -8.95 9.06 4.88
N ASN A 45 -8.90 8.08 5.79
CA ASN A 45 -7.83 7.95 6.77
C ASN A 45 -6.91 6.78 6.42
N CYS A 46 -5.64 6.86 6.80
CA CYS A 46 -4.73 5.74 6.79
C CYS A 46 -5.23 4.66 7.76
N VAL A 47 -5.39 3.42 7.30
CA VAL A 47 -5.86 2.33 8.18
C VAL A 47 -4.81 1.99 9.26
N GLY A 48 -3.54 2.35 9.07
CA GLY A 48 -2.47 2.10 10.04
C GLY A 48 -2.49 3.02 11.25
N CYS A 49 -2.50 4.34 11.00
CA CYS A 49 -2.35 5.34 12.07
C CYS A 49 -3.59 6.22 12.26
N GLY A 50 -4.66 6.01 11.47
CA GLY A 50 -5.88 6.82 11.53
C GLY A 50 -5.72 8.24 10.99
N LEU A 51 -4.55 8.60 10.44
CA LEU A 51 -4.28 9.94 9.94
C LEU A 51 -5.14 10.27 8.71
N PHE A 52 -5.72 11.47 8.68
CA PHE A 52 -6.43 11.97 7.50
C PHE A 52 -5.46 12.25 6.35
N VAL A 53 -5.54 11.42 5.31
CA VAL A 53 -4.54 11.41 4.22
C VAL A 53 -5.03 12.11 2.96
N PHE A 54 -6.29 11.92 2.58
CA PHE A 54 -6.85 12.54 1.39
C PHE A 54 -8.38 12.57 1.44
N TYR A 55 -9.00 13.32 0.54
CA TYR A 55 -10.45 13.29 0.33
C TYR A 55 -10.81 13.24 -1.16
N ARG A 56 -12.08 12.91 -1.43
CA ARG A 56 -12.69 12.91 -2.78
C ARG A 56 -13.95 13.77 -2.79
N SER A 57 -14.36 14.21 -3.98
CA SER A 57 -15.59 15.00 -4.18
C SER A 57 -16.83 14.13 -4.42
N GLU A 58 -16.62 12.92 -4.91
CA GLU A 58 -17.66 11.91 -5.14
C GLU A 58 -17.77 10.98 -3.94
N GLU A 59 -18.97 10.41 -3.71
CA GLU A 59 -19.20 9.50 -2.60
C GLU A 59 -18.44 8.19 -2.77
N ASP A 60 -18.47 7.62 -3.97
CA ASP A 60 -17.79 6.37 -4.28
C ASP A 60 -16.31 6.59 -4.67
N LEU A 61 -15.45 5.67 -4.20
CA LEU A 61 -14.03 5.72 -4.52
C LEU A 61 -13.76 5.34 -5.96
N GLU A 62 -14.48 4.38 -6.54
CA GLU A 62 -14.26 3.94 -7.92
C GLU A 62 -14.67 5.04 -8.91
N GLY A 63 -15.84 5.64 -8.71
CA GLY A 63 -16.34 6.76 -9.51
C GLY A 63 -15.53 8.06 -9.39
N ALA A 64 -14.76 8.26 -8.33
CA ALA A 64 -13.90 9.43 -8.19
C ALA A 64 -12.73 9.38 -9.19
N SER A 65 -12.71 10.31 -10.16
CA SER A 65 -11.59 10.45 -11.11
C SER A 65 -10.36 11.10 -10.47
N PHE A 66 -10.59 11.99 -9.49
CA PHE A 66 -9.55 12.73 -8.79
C PHE A 66 -9.60 12.43 -7.29
N ILE A 67 -8.42 12.31 -6.68
CA ILE A 67 -8.25 12.33 -5.22
C ILE A 67 -7.38 13.53 -4.83
N TYR A 68 -7.69 14.11 -3.67
CA TYR A 68 -7.05 15.31 -3.17
C TYR A 68 -6.27 14.98 -1.90
N VAL A 69 -4.96 14.77 -2.05
CA VAL A 69 -4.07 14.38 -0.96
C VAL A 69 -3.75 15.60 -0.11
N VAL A 70 -4.02 15.50 1.18
CA VAL A 70 -3.86 16.59 2.15
C VAL A 70 -2.40 17.04 2.18
N ASP A 71 -2.18 18.34 2.31
CA ASP A 71 -0.82 18.89 2.44
C ASP A 71 -0.14 18.30 3.69
N GLY A 72 1.06 17.76 3.53
CA GLY A 72 1.77 17.03 4.60
C GLY A 72 1.39 15.55 4.77
N ALA A 73 0.35 15.05 4.10
CA ALA A 73 0.06 13.60 4.08
C ALA A 73 0.99 12.81 3.14
N LEU A 74 1.70 13.50 2.26
CA LEU A 74 2.83 12.96 1.51
C LEU A 74 4.11 13.22 2.30
N SER A 75 4.90 12.16 2.51
CA SER A 75 6.28 12.30 2.94
C SER A 75 7.15 12.55 1.71
N THR A 76 8.12 13.46 1.81
CA THR A 76 9.22 13.55 0.83
C THR A 76 10.13 12.33 0.87
N VAL A 77 9.96 11.46 1.89
CA VAL A 77 10.41 10.07 1.84
C VAL A 77 9.43 9.21 1.01
N ALA A 78 8.95 9.75 -0.11
CA ALA A 78 8.86 8.92 -1.29
C ALA A 78 10.30 8.79 -1.75
N ALA A 79 10.79 7.56 -1.93
CA ALA A 79 12.10 7.30 -2.52
C ALA A 79 12.41 8.32 -3.63
N GLU A 80 13.22 9.36 -3.33
CA GLU A 80 13.69 10.36 -4.29
C GLU A 80 14.68 9.73 -5.29
N THR A 81 14.99 8.46 -5.10
CA THR A 81 15.55 7.62 -6.11
C THR A 81 14.49 7.38 -7.15
N ASN A 82 14.79 7.73 -8.40
CA ASN A 82 14.28 7.00 -9.56
C ASN A 82 14.12 5.51 -9.15
N PRO A 83 13.00 4.81 -9.39
CA PRO A 83 12.85 3.42 -8.93
C PRO A 83 13.98 2.48 -9.38
N GLN A 84 14.75 2.89 -10.40
CA GLN A 84 15.97 2.25 -10.90
C GLN A 84 17.24 2.53 -10.07
N ASP A 85 17.32 3.68 -9.38
CA ASP A 85 18.47 4.14 -8.58
C ASP A 85 18.31 3.86 -7.08
N ALA A 86 17.16 3.32 -6.67
CA ALA A 86 16.93 2.92 -5.28
C ALA A 86 17.78 1.68 -5.00
N PRO A 87 18.70 1.70 -4.02
CA PRO A 87 19.37 0.47 -3.62
C PRO A 87 18.30 -0.51 -3.12
N VAL A 88 18.05 -1.54 -3.93
CA VAL A 88 17.14 -2.63 -3.58
C VAL A 88 17.74 -3.32 -2.35
N PRO A 89 17.00 -3.42 -1.23
CA PRO A 89 17.50 -4.11 -0.05
C PRO A 89 17.88 -5.56 -0.40
N PRO A 90 18.95 -6.13 0.17
CA PRO A 90 19.43 -7.47 -0.20
C PRO A 90 18.42 -8.60 0.06
N CYS A 91 17.39 -8.38 0.89
CA CYS A 91 16.26 -9.29 1.05
C CYS A 91 15.39 -9.42 -0.22
N ILE A 92 15.55 -8.54 -1.20
CA ILE A 92 14.94 -8.59 -2.53
C ILE A 92 16.07 -8.80 -3.54
N SER A 93 16.09 -9.94 -4.21
CA SER A 93 17.18 -10.33 -5.10
C SER A 93 16.67 -10.90 -6.41
N ASN A 94 17.40 -10.63 -7.49
CA ASN A 94 17.14 -11.30 -8.77
C ASN A 94 17.69 -12.73 -8.71
N LEU A 95 16.92 -13.67 -9.24
CA LEU A 95 17.35 -15.02 -9.53
C LEU A 95 17.55 -15.18 -11.03
N ASP A 96 18.16 -16.31 -11.43
CA ASP A 96 18.29 -16.67 -12.83
C ASP A 96 16.92 -16.77 -13.52
N GLY A 97 16.90 -16.48 -14.82
CA GLY A 97 15.68 -16.56 -15.63
C GLY A 97 14.71 -15.39 -15.46
N GLY A 98 15.16 -14.26 -14.88
CA GLY A 98 14.33 -13.05 -14.73
C GLY A 98 13.35 -13.12 -13.56
N LEU A 99 13.51 -14.11 -12.67
CA LEU A 99 12.74 -14.24 -11.46
C LEU A 99 13.25 -13.29 -10.37
N VAL A 100 12.37 -12.91 -9.45
CA VAL A 100 12.75 -12.12 -8.27
C VAL A 100 12.37 -12.90 -7.02
N GLN A 101 13.26 -12.95 -6.04
CA GLN A 101 13.03 -13.55 -4.74
C GLN A 101 12.97 -12.48 -3.65
N VAL A 102 11.96 -12.58 -2.79
CA VAL A 102 11.78 -11.74 -1.61
C VAL A 102 11.85 -12.59 -0.35
N ALA A 103 12.78 -12.30 0.54
CA ALA A 103 12.83 -12.87 1.88
C ALA A 103 11.80 -12.17 2.77
N ILE A 104 10.84 -12.94 3.27
CA ILE A 104 9.70 -12.47 4.05
C ILE A 104 9.75 -13.08 5.45
N GLU A 105 9.65 -12.24 6.48
CA GLU A 105 9.42 -12.69 7.86
C GLU A 105 7.94 -12.54 8.18
N VAL A 106 7.28 -13.64 8.56
CA VAL A 106 5.84 -13.69 8.77
C VAL A 106 5.49 -13.71 10.25
N GLU A 107 4.60 -12.80 10.65
CA GLU A 107 3.94 -12.79 11.96
C GLU A 107 2.47 -13.14 11.80
N ASP A 108 2.01 -14.23 12.41
CA ASP A 108 0.63 -14.70 12.32
C ASP A 108 -0.26 -14.09 13.42
N ARG A 109 -1.59 -14.29 13.30
CA ARG A 109 -2.58 -13.84 14.29
C ARG A 109 -2.59 -12.33 14.54
N ALA A 110 -2.23 -11.54 13.55
CA ALA A 110 -2.37 -10.10 13.61
C ALA A 110 -3.83 -9.66 13.42
N GLN A 111 -4.13 -8.41 13.76
CA GLN A 111 -5.46 -7.83 13.48
C GLN A 111 -5.78 -7.78 11.98
N ARG A 112 -4.76 -7.68 11.13
CA ARG A 112 -4.89 -7.65 9.66
C ARG A 112 -3.58 -7.99 8.98
N SER A 113 -3.68 -8.40 7.72
CA SER A 113 -2.54 -8.53 6.83
C SER A 113 -1.92 -7.16 6.49
N ALA A 114 -0.61 -7.01 6.68
CA ALA A 114 0.10 -5.77 6.39
C ALA A 114 1.61 -5.98 6.23
N ILE A 115 2.26 -5.21 5.35
CA ILE A 115 3.71 -5.02 5.40
C ILE A 115 3.99 -4.04 6.55
N THR A 116 4.75 -4.49 7.55
CA THR A 116 5.04 -3.69 8.74
C THR A 116 6.45 -3.11 8.71
N ARG A 117 7.39 -3.74 8.00
CA ARG A 117 8.78 -3.29 7.89
C ARG A 117 9.43 -3.81 6.62
N VAL A 118 10.35 -3.02 6.07
CA VAL A 118 11.28 -3.46 5.03
C VAL A 118 12.68 -3.05 5.48
N ASN A 119 13.61 -4.01 5.57
CA ASN A 119 15.00 -3.74 5.88
C ASN A 119 15.93 -4.62 5.01
N ALA A 120 17.22 -4.66 5.32
CA ALA A 120 18.19 -5.45 4.57
C ALA A 120 17.96 -6.97 4.69
N ASP A 121 17.38 -7.44 5.80
CA ASP A 121 17.26 -8.87 6.12
C ASP A 121 15.93 -9.46 5.62
N ASP A 122 14.84 -8.73 5.81
CA ASP A 122 13.48 -9.20 5.55
C ASP A 122 12.50 -8.08 5.16
N VAL A 123 11.47 -8.50 4.41
CA VAL A 123 10.18 -7.82 4.35
C VAL A 123 9.30 -8.45 5.43
N ARG A 124 9.03 -7.72 6.52
CA ARG A 124 8.15 -8.20 7.57
C ARG A 124 6.69 -8.02 7.18
N VAL A 125 5.96 -9.13 7.22
CA VAL A 125 4.54 -9.18 6.90
C VAL A 125 3.78 -9.79 8.06
N THR A 126 2.77 -9.07 8.55
CA THR A 126 1.78 -9.64 9.44
C THR A 126 0.67 -10.28 8.62
N VAL A 127 0.10 -11.39 9.08
CA VAL A 127 -1.10 -12.03 8.53
C VAL A 127 -2.12 -12.32 9.62
N ALA A 128 -3.41 -12.25 9.30
CA ALA A 128 -4.46 -12.51 10.28
C ALA A 128 -4.61 -14.00 10.57
N ALA A 129 -4.50 -14.85 9.55
CA ALA A 129 -4.56 -16.29 9.66
C ALA A 129 -3.46 -16.83 10.57
N PRO A 130 -3.76 -17.89 11.36
CA PRO A 130 -2.76 -18.56 12.18
C PRO A 130 -1.77 -19.37 11.31
N ALA A 131 -0.56 -19.61 11.84
CA ALA A 131 0.42 -20.53 11.27
C ALA A 131 0.04 -22.02 11.48
N ALA A 132 -1.23 -22.35 11.29
CA ALA A 132 -1.77 -23.71 11.34
C ALA A 132 -2.14 -24.14 9.92
N ARG A 133 -1.83 -25.41 9.58
CA ARG A 133 -2.31 -26.06 8.34
C ARG A 133 -2.08 -25.29 7.03
N GLY A 134 -1.08 -24.39 6.99
CA GLY A 134 -0.78 -23.57 5.82
C GLY A 134 -1.67 -22.34 5.62
N GLU A 135 -2.59 -22.02 6.55
CA GLU A 135 -3.51 -20.88 6.44
C GLU A 135 -2.77 -19.55 6.31
N ALA A 136 -1.77 -19.29 7.16
CA ALA A 136 -0.89 -18.12 7.05
C ALA A 136 -0.17 -18.00 5.70
N ASN A 137 0.21 -19.13 5.07
CA ASN A 137 0.88 -19.10 3.77
C ASN A 137 -0.09 -18.71 2.65
N ASN A 138 -1.32 -19.22 2.70
CA ASN A 138 -2.36 -18.90 1.73
C ASN A 138 -2.74 -17.42 1.82
N GLU A 139 -2.98 -16.91 3.02
CA GLU A 139 -3.27 -15.50 3.22
C GLU A 139 -2.09 -14.61 2.79
N LEU A 140 -0.85 -15.01 3.09
CA LEU A 140 0.34 -14.29 2.64
C LEU A 140 0.40 -14.19 1.11
N LEU A 141 0.15 -15.29 0.39
CA LEU A 141 0.16 -15.30 -1.08
C LEU A 141 -0.95 -14.41 -1.65
N GLU A 142 -2.16 -14.48 -1.11
CA GLU A 142 -3.25 -13.61 -1.52
C GLU A 142 -2.95 -12.13 -1.24
N PHE A 143 -2.40 -11.83 -0.06
CA PHE A 143 -2.02 -10.49 0.32
C PHE A 143 -0.90 -9.95 -0.56
N MET A 144 0.17 -10.72 -0.78
CA MET A 144 1.29 -10.31 -1.64
C MET A 144 0.86 -10.21 -3.10
N GLY A 145 -0.03 -11.08 -3.58
CA GLY A 145 -0.62 -10.96 -4.92
C GLY A 145 -1.40 -9.67 -5.08
N LYS A 146 -2.20 -9.32 -4.06
CA LYS A 146 -2.82 -8.01 -3.99
C LYS A 146 -1.75 -6.93 -4.01
N VAL A 147 -0.73 -6.92 -3.14
CA VAL A 147 0.32 -5.89 -2.99
C VAL A 147 1.19 -5.70 -4.25
N LEU A 148 1.53 -6.77 -4.95
CA LEU A 148 2.41 -6.72 -6.13
C LEU A 148 1.62 -6.59 -7.44
N GLY A 149 0.33 -6.95 -7.43
CA GLY A 149 -0.52 -6.92 -8.62
C GLY A 149 -0.30 -8.13 -9.51
N LEU A 150 0.10 -9.24 -8.88
CA LEU A 150 0.44 -10.49 -9.52
C LEU A 150 -0.66 -11.51 -9.26
N ARG A 151 -0.86 -12.41 -10.23
CA ARG A 151 -1.72 -13.59 -10.05
C ARG A 151 -1.04 -14.59 -9.14
N LEU A 152 -1.81 -15.42 -8.44
CA LEU A 152 -1.26 -16.51 -7.63
C LEU A 152 -0.33 -17.43 -8.45
N SER A 153 -0.63 -17.64 -9.73
CA SER A 153 0.21 -18.43 -10.64
C SER A 153 1.59 -17.83 -10.95
N GLN A 154 1.79 -16.54 -10.66
CA GLN A 154 3.05 -15.82 -10.85
C GLN A 154 3.88 -15.78 -9.57
N MET A 155 3.45 -16.45 -8.51
CA MET A 155 4.10 -16.41 -7.22
C MET A 155 4.23 -17.81 -6.65
N THR A 156 5.40 -18.11 -6.11
CA THR A 156 5.68 -19.36 -5.40
C THR A 156 6.25 -19.04 -4.05
N LEU A 157 5.67 -19.65 -3.00
CA LEU A 157 6.17 -19.50 -1.64
C LEU A 157 7.03 -20.71 -1.26
N GLN A 158 8.29 -20.47 -0.95
CA GLN A 158 9.23 -21.48 -0.48
C GLN A 158 9.53 -21.30 1.01
N ARG A 159 10.03 -22.37 1.66
CA ARG A 159 10.47 -22.32 3.05
C ARG A 159 11.76 -21.51 3.16
N GLY A 160 11.84 -20.59 4.11
CA GLY A 160 13.07 -19.89 4.46
C GLY A 160 13.88 -20.61 5.54
N TRP A 161 14.73 -19.86 6.24
CA TRP A 161 15.66 -20.37 7.26
C TRP A 161 15.00 -20.83 8.57
N ASN A 162 13.77 -20.38 8.86
CA ASN A 162 13.02 -20.81 10.04
C ASN A 162 11.51 -20.94 9.72
N ASN A 163 10.68 -21.19 10.73
CA ASN A 163 9.23 -21.41 10.52
C ASN A 163 8.45 -20.15 10.13
N LYS A 164 8.95 -18.97 10.51
CA LYS A 164 8.38 -17.66 10.20
C LYS A 164 8.93 -17.08 8.90
N SER A 165 10.11 -17.50 8.48
CA SER A 165 10.72 -17.00 7.25
C SER A 165 10.25 -17.76 6.01
N LYS A 166 9.91 -17.01 4.95
CA LYS A 166 9.50 -17.52 3.64
C LYS A 166 10.33 -16.85 2.55
N LEU A 167 10.51 -17.54 1.44
CA LEU A 167 11.07 -16.97 0.21
C LEU A 167 9.95 -16.90 -0.83
N LEU A 168 9.49 -15.70 -1.15
CA LEU A 168 8.50 -15.48 -2.19
C LEU A 168 9.23 -15.26 -3.51
N VAL A 169 9.08 -16.21 -4.43
CA VAL A 169 9.59 -16.10 -5.80
C VAL A 169 8.48 -15.59 -6.70
N VAL A 170 8.77 -14.59 -7.52
CA VAL A 170 7.83 -13.97 -8.46
C VAL A 170 8.33 -14.03 -9.90
N SER A 171 7.38 -14.19 -10.84
CA SER A 171 7.61 -14.27 -12.29
C SER A 171 6.77 -13.32 -13.14
#